data_AF-A0A531LKF2-F1
#
_entry.id   AF-A0A531LKF2-F1
#
_cell.length_a   1.000
_cell.length_b   1.000
_cell.length_c   1.000
_cell.angle_alpha   90.00
_cell.angle_beta   90.00
_cell.angle_gamma   90.00
#
_symmetry.space_group_name_H-M   'P 1'
#
loop_
_entity.id
_entity.type
_entity.pdbx_description
1 polymer ?
#
loop_
_entity_poly.entity_id
_entity_poly.type
_entity_poly.pdbx_seq_one_letter_code
_entity_poly.pdbx_strand_id
1 'polypeptide(L)'
;GYIGLNNSKVGRTAAWVFSKTAKRPGKVAVFVGSHRFQAHATRETAFRAYFRENAPKFEVLDALVNLDERQLTYEKLLDLMQREPELVGFYMAGGGIEGAISALREEGSGQDLVAIVSEMTPQSRGALADDILTMAVGTPMRRLCQELIMAMERAIKAGVAESPGQTFLPFDIYLPENI
;
A
#
# COMPACT_ATOMS: atom_id res chain seq x y z
N GLY A 1 15.50 16.88 8.32
CA GLY A 1 15.50 16.08 7.08
C GLY A 1 14.36 15.09 7.10
N TYR A 2 14.29 14.21 6.10
CA TYR A 2 13.31 13.12 6.02
C TYR A 2 14.04 11.77 6.11
N ILE A 3 13.50 10.84 6.89
CA ILE A 3 13.96 9.45 6.91
C ILE A 3 12.72 8.57 6.79
N GLY A 4 12.68 7.71 5.78
CA GLY A 4 11.51 6.87 5.54
C GLY A 4 11.56 6.18 4.19
N LEU A 5 10.42 5.71 3.72
CA LEU A 5 10.32 5.05 2.42
C LEU A 5 10.27 6.05 1.27
N ASN A 6 10.74 5.64 0.11
CA ASN A 6 10.41 6.36 -1.12
C ASN A 6 8.99 5.97 -1.55
N ASN A 7 8.01 6.79 -1.18
CA ASN A 7 6.59 6.53 -1.40
C ASN A 7 6.22 6.39 -2.89
N SER A 8 6.96 7.05 -3.79
CA SER A 8 6.78 6.85 -5.23
C SER A 8 7.19 5.44 -5.65
N LYS A 9 8.32 4.93 -5.13
CA LYS A 9 8.74 3.54 -5.40
C LYS A 9 7.77 2.53 -4.80
N VAL A 10 7.22 2.78 -3.61
CA VAL A 10 6.19 1.91 -3.00
C VAL A 10 4.97 1.82 -3.90
N GLY A 11 4.41 2.96 -4.31
CA GLY A 11 3.25 3.00 -5.20
C GLY A 11 3.49 2.30 -6.55
N ARG A 12 4.64 2.57 -7.20
CA ARG A 12 5.00 1.88 -8.45
C ARG A 12 5.20 0.39 -8.27
N THR A 13 5.71 -0.06 -7.12
CA THR A 13 5.92 -1.48 -6.84
C THR A 13 4.58 -2.21 -6.72
N ALA A 14 3.62 -1.62 -5.99
CA ALA A 14 2.27 -2.18 -5.91
C ALA A 14 1.64 -2.31 -7.31
N ALA A 15 1.69 -1.26 -8.13
CA ALA A 15 1.17 -1.30 -9.51
C ALA A 15 1.89 -2.31 -10.40
N TRP A 16 3.21 -2.45 -10.24
CA TRP A 16 4.00 -3.47 -10.94
C TRP A 16 3.52 -4.88 -10.57
N VAL A 17 3.28 -5.17 -9.29
CA VAL A 17 2.78 -6.47 -8.84
C VAL A 17 1.42 -6.78 -9.48
N PHE A 18 0.48 -5.83 -9.50
CA PHE A 18 -0.80 -6.00 -10.21
C PHE A 18 -0.59 -6.40 -11.67
N SER A 19 0.29 -5.70 -12.39
CA SER A 19 0.55 -5.98 -13.80
C SER A 19 1.14 -7.38 -14.08
N LYS A 20 1.65 -8.05 -13.04
CA LYS A 20 2.25 -9.39 -13.13
C LYS A 20 1.37 -10.50 -12.57
N THR A 21 0.47 -10.18 -11.65
CA THR A 21 -0.26 -11.18 -10.86
C THR A 21 -1.76 -11.21 -11.18
N ALA A 22 -2.34 -10.10 -11.62
CA ALA A 22 -3.75 -10.09 -12.02
C ALA A 22 -3.94 -11.02 -13.24
N LYS A 23 -4.94 -11.91 -13.18
CA LYS A 23 -5.20 -12.90 -14.24
C LYS A 23 -5.56 -12.26 -15.58
N ARG A 24 -6.09 -11.03 -15.54
CA ARG A 24 -6.45 -10.21 -16.70
C ARG A 24 -6.27 -8.73 -16.37
N PRO A 25 -6.10 -7.86 -17.38
CA PRO A 25 -6.31 -6.44 -17.20
C PRO A 25 -7.76 -6.16 -16.76
N GLY A 26 -7.95 -5.09 -15.99
CA GLY A 26 -9.25 -4.66 -15.49
C GLY A 26 -9.15 -3.43 -14.59
N LYS A 27 -10.19 -3.19 -13.80
CA LYS A 27 -10.28 -2.03 -12.91
C LYS A 27 -9.52 -2.30 -11.61
N VAL A 28 -8.73 -1.33 -11.17
CA VAL A 28 -7.94 -1.39 -9.94
C VAL A 28 -8.31 -0.22 -9.06
N ALA A 29 -8.66 -0.48 -7.80
CA ALA A 29 -8.93 0.57 -6.84
C ALA A 29 -7.71 0.90 -5.98
N VAL A 30 -7.64 2.15 -5.53
CA VAL A 30 -6.64 2.60 -4.54
C VAL A 30 -7.38 3.26 -3.39
N PHE A 31 -7.07 2.84 -2.17
CA PHE A 31 -7.62 3.40 -0.95
C PHE A 31 -6.59 4.26 -0.24
N VAL A 32 -7.02 5.43 0.23
CA VAL A 32 -6.19 6.37 0.98
C VAL A 32 -6.92 6.84 2.23
N GLY A 33 -6.21 6.93 3.37
CA GLY A 33 -6.79 7.49 4.59
C GLY A 33 -7.28 8.93 4.42
N SER A 34 -6.44 9.79 3.86
CA SER A 34 -6.78 11.17 3.57
C SER A 34 -5.93 11.69 2.42
N HIS A 35 -6.51 12.55 1.58
CA HIS A 35 -5.74 13.30 0.57
C HIS A 35 -4.68 14.24 1.19
N ARG A 36 -4.76 14.51 2.50
CA ARG A 36 -3.78 15.32 3.22
C ARG A 36 -2.52 14.54 3.60
N PHE A 37 -2.57 13.22 3.56
CA PHE A 37 -1.40 12.39 3.87
C PHE A 37 -0.50 12.30 2.65
N GLN A 38 0.59 13.08 2.68
CA GLN A 38 1.54 13.19 1.58
C GLN A 38 2.10 11.84 1.15
N ALA A 39 2.36 10.91 2.09
CA ALA A 39 2.81 9.56 1.76
C ALA A 39 1.77 8.80 0.92
N HIS A 40 0.49 8.85 1.31
CA HIS A 40 -0.59 8.17 0.61
C HIS A 40 -0.82 8.77 -0.78
N ALA A 41 -0.86 10.11 -0.88
CA ALA A 41 -1.00 10.81 -2.15
C ALA A 41 0.17 10.48 -3.11
N THR A 42 1.40 10.47 -2.60
CA THR A 42 2.58 10.13 -3.40
C THR A 42 2.53 8.67 -3.89
N ARG A 43 2.10 7.73 -3.03
CA ARG A 43 1.92 6.31 -3.39
C ARG A 43 0.85 6.17 -4.49
N GLU A 44 -0.32 6.78 -4.32
CA GLU A 44 -1.43 6.74 -5.30
C GLU A 44 -1.01 7.34 -6.64
N THR A 45 -0.37 8.52 -6.63
CA THR A 45 0.02 9.20 -7.87
C THR A 45 1.02 8.37 -8.65
N ALA A 46 2.00 7.77 -7.95
CA ALA A 46 3.01 6.93 -8.57
C ALA A 46 2.45 5.58 -9.04
N PHE A 47 1.47 5.02 -8.32
CA PHE A 47 0.71 3.83 -8.71
C PHE A 47 -0.03 4.07 -10.02
N ARG A 48 -0.79 5.18 -10.12
CA ARG A 48 -1.50 5.58 -11.34
C ARG A 48 -0.54 5.85 -12.51
N ALA A 49 0.58 6.53 -12.25
CA ALA A 49 1.58 6.81 -13.26
C ALA A 49 2.16 5.52 -13.86
N TYR A 50 2.46 4.51 -13.02
CA TYR A 50 2.96 3.22 -13.50
C TYR A 50 2.03 2.57 -14.52
N PHE A 51 0.72 2.51 -14.25
CA PHE A 51 -0.25 1.91 -15.16
C PHE A 51 -0.33 2.65 -16.50
N ARG A 52 -0.40 3.98 -16.49
CA ARG A 52 -0.40 4.78 -17.72
C ARG A 52 0.83 4.52 -18.60
N GLU A 53 1.99 4.34 -17.98
CA GLU A 53 3.27 4.14 -18.67
C GLU A 53 3.48 2.69 -19.13
N ASN A 54 3.15 1.70 -18.30
CA ASN A 54 3.65 0.32 -18.45
C ASN A 54 2.55 -0.73 -18.60
N ALA A 55 1.32 -0.42 -18.20
CA ALA A 55 0.20 -1.36 -18.22
C ALA A 55 -1.12 -0.65 -18.54
N PRO A 56 -1.23 0.05 -19.68
CA PRO A 56 -2.35 0.95 -20.00
C PRO A 56 -3.69 0.23 -20.23
N LYS A 57 -3.70 -1.11 -20.23
CA LYS A 57 -4.92 -1.93 -20.31
C LYS A 57 -5.66 -2.02 -18.97
N PHE A 58 -5.02 -1.63 -17.87
CA PHE A 58 -5.68 -1.51 -16.57
C PHE A 58 -6.22 -0.11 -16.41
N GLU A 59 -7.36 0.00 -15.75
CA GLU A 59 -7.99 1.26 -15.40
C GLU A 59 -7.84 1.48 -13.90
N VAL A 60 -7.19 2.58 -13.49
CA VAL A 60 -7.11 2.94 -12.07
C VAL A 60 -8.30 3.84 -11.74
N LEU A 61 -9.21 3.35 -10.92
CA LEU A 61 -10.37 4.08 -10.45
C LEU A 61 -9.97 5.32 -9.64
N ASP A 62 -10.92 6.22 -9.41
CA ASP A 62 -10.73 7.33 -8.49
C ASP A 62 -10.41 6.82 -7.09
N ALA A 63 -9.49 7.51 -6.41
CA ALA A 63 -9.04 7.09 -5.09
C ALA A 63 -10.18 7.13 -4.07
N LEU A 64 -10.35 6.03 -3.34
CA LEU A 64 -11.38 5.90 -2.31
C LEU A 64 -10.82 6.34 -0.97
N VAL A 65 -11.39 7.41 -0.40
CA VAL A 65 -11.03 7.86 0.94
C VAL A 65 -11.68 6.96 1.99
N ASN A 66 -10.89 6.36 2.88
CA ASN A 66 -11.38 5.47 3.94
C ASN A 66 -11.07 5.95 5.36
N LEU A 67 -10.43 7.11 5.53
CA LEU A 67 -10.06 7.68 6.84
C LEU A 67 -9.17 6.76 7.70
N ASP A 68 -8.56 5.76 7.08
CA ASP A 68 -7.87 4.65 7.77
C ASP A 68 -8.79 3.91 8.77
N GLU A 69 -10.11 4.03 8.61
CA GLU A 69 -11.12 3.44 9.49
C GLU A 69 -11.59 2.06 8.99
N ARG A 70 -11.65 1.11 9.92
CA ARG A 70 -12.05 -0.28 9.64
C ARG A 70 -13.43 -0.36 9.00
N GLN A 71 -14.45 0.23 9.63
CA GLN A 71 -15.84 0.10 9.19
C GLN A 71 -16.05 0.74 7.82
N LEU A 72 -15.51 1.95 7.62
CA LEU A 72 -15.62 2.66 6.34
C LEU A 72 -14.90 1.91 5.21
N THR A 73 -13.76 1.28 5.50
CA THR A 73 -13.03 0.46 4.52
C THR A 73 -13.83 -0.77 4.11
N TYR A 74 -14.42 -1.46 5.10
CA TYR A 74 -15.25 -2.63 4.87
C TYR A 74 -16.43 -2.31 3.95
N GLU A 75 -17.21 -1.29 4.29
CA GLU A 75 -18.41 -0.90 3.53
C GLU A 75 -18.05 -0.49 2.10
N LYS A 76 -17.00 0.32 1.93
CA LYS A 76 -16.56 0.78 0.60
C LYS A 76 -16.03 -0.35 -0.27
N LEU A 77 -15.32 -1.32 0.31
CA LEU A 77 -14.80 -2.44 -0.47
C LEU A 77 -15.92 -3.39 -0.89
N LEU A 78 -16.89 -3.67 -0.01
CA LEU A 78 -18.08 -4.46 -0.38
C LEU A 78 -18.87 -3.79 -1.52
N ASP A 79 -19.20 -2.50 -1.38
CA ASP A 79 -19.89 -1.74 -2.42
C ASP A 79 -19.11 -1.78 -3.76
N LEU A 80 -17.79 -1.59 -3.70
CA LEU A 80 -16.92 -1.64 -4.86
C LEU A 80 -16.95 -3.00 -5.55
N MET A 81 -16.82 -4.11 -4.80
CA MET A 81 -16.84 -5.47 -5.36
C MET A 81 -18.20 -5.79 -6.00
N GLN A 82 -19.30 -5.27 -5.46
CA GLN A 82 -20.64 -5.47 -6.03
C GLN A 82 -20.88 -4.64 -7.29
N ARG A 83 -20.43 -3.38 -7.32
CA ARG A 83 -20.71 -2.46 -8.44
C ARG A 83 -19.74 -2.55 -9.60
N GLU A 84 -18.52 -3.05 -9.38
CA GLU A 84 -17.47 -3.13 -10.40
C GLU A 84 -17.13 -4.60 -10.77
N PRO A 85 -17.89 -5.25 -11.69
CA PRO A 85 -17.61 -6.64 -12.10
C PRO A 85 -16.26 -6.81 -12.81
N GLU A 86 -15.68 -5.72 -13.31
CA GLU A 86 -14.36 -5.71 -13.94
C GLU A 86 -13.21 -5.50 -12.96
N LEU A 87 -13.50 -5.33 -11.66
CA LEU A 87 -12.49 -5.18 -10.61
C LEU A 87 -11.56 -6.39 -10.60
N VAL A 88 -10.25 -6.13 -10.61
CA VAL A 88 -9.19 -7.15 -10.52
C VAL A 88 -8.38 -7.01 -9.23
N GLY A 89 -8.72 -6.03 -8.40
CA GLY A 89 -8.21 -5.91 -7.04
C GLY A 89 -8.03 -4.47 -6.58
N PHE A 90 -7.37 -4.32 -5.43
CA PHE A 90 -7.18 -3.02 -4.79
C PHE A 90 -5.84 -2.90 -4.07
N TYR A 91 -5.37 -1.66 -3.98
CA TYR A 91 -4.21 -1.28 -3.18
C TYR A 91 -4.62 -0.40 -2.00
N MET A 92 -4.35 -0.86 -0.79
CA MET A 92 -4.47 -0.07 0.43
C MET A 92 -3.18 0.73 0.65
N ALA A 93 -3.19 2.01 0.27
CA ALA A 93 -2.01 2.88 0.40
C ALA A 93 -1.80 3.43 1.82
N GLY A 94 -2.79 3.23 2.70
CA GLY A 94 -2.83 3.62 4.11
C GLY A 94 -3.38 2.51 5.01
N GLY A 95 -4.10 2.87 6.08
CA GLY A 95 -4.71 1.95 7.04
C GLY A 95 -6.11 1.46 6.64
N GLY A 96 -6.86 0.90 7.60
CA GLY A 96 -8.17 0.28 7.36
C GLY A 96 -8.11 -1.17 6.88
N ILE A 97 -6.93 -1.81 6.96
CA ILE A 97 -6.63 -3.14 6.45
C ILE A 97 -7.59 -4.20 7.00
N GLU A 98 -7.94 -4.10 8.28
CA GLU A 98 -8.84 -5.04 8.95
C GLU A 98 -10.24 -5.05 8.31
N GLY A 99 -10.69 -3.89 7.82
CA GLY A 99 -11.97 -3.76 7.12
C GLY A 99 -11.91 -4.44 5.76
N ALA A 100 -10.81 -4.26 5.04
CA ALA A 100 -10.59 -4.91 3.76
C ALA A 100 -10.50 -6.44 3.89
N ILE A 101 -9.78 -6.94 4.90
CA ILE A 101 -9.69 -8.38 5.20
C ILE A 101 -11.08 -8.94 5.55
N SER A 102 -11.85 -8.24 6.38
CA SER A 102 -13.22 -8.65 6.71
C SER A 102 -14.10 -8.74 5.45
N ALA A 103 -14.07 -7.76 4.56
CA ALA A 103 -14.85 -7.76 3.34
C ALA A 103 -14.43 -8.88 2.37
N LEU A 104 -13.13 -9.14 2.23
CA LEU A 104 -12.62 -10.22 1.40
C LEU A 104 -12.99 -11.61 1.94
N ARG A 105 -13.01 -11.79 3.27
CA ARG A 105 -13.46 -13.06 3.87
C ARG A 105 -14.94 -13.32 3.65
N GLU A 106 -15.76 -12.28 3.56
CA GLU A 106 -17.20 -12.39 3.38
C GLU A 106 -17.59 -12.64 1.92
N GLU A 107 -17.11 -11.78 1.01
CA GLU A 107 -17.58 -11.76 -0.40
C GLU A 107 -16.44 -11.95 -1.42
N GLY A 108 -15.17 -11.98 -0.99
CA GLY A 108 -14.02 -12.07 -1.90
C GLY A 108 -13.77 -13.46 -2.48
N SER A 109 -14.42 -14.49 -1.95
CA SER A 109 -14.25 -15.87 -2.40
C SER A 109 -14.63 -16.02 -3.88
N GLY A 110 -13.70 -16.52 -4.69
CA GLY A 110 -13.89 -16.74 -6.13
C GLY A 110 -13.71 -15.50 -7.02
N GLN A 111 -13.42 -14.32 -6.47
CA GLN A 111 -13.25 -13.08 -7.25
C GLN A 111 -11.84 -12.86 -7.82
N ASP A 112 -10.87 -13.75 -7.53
CA ASP A 112 -9.49 -13.69 -8.04
C ASP A 112 -8.84 -12.29 -7.94
N LEU A 113 -9.08 -11.60 -6.83
CA LEU A 113 -8.63 -10.23 -6.61
C LEU A 113 -7.18 -10.18 -6.14
N VAL A 114 -6.39 -9.30 -6.74
CA VAL A 114 -5.08 -8.93 -6.21
C VAL A 114 -5.27 -7.91 -5.08
N ALA A 115 -4.90 -8.28 -3.86
CA ALA A 115 -5.04 -7.43 -2.68
C ALA A 115 -3.66 -7.07 -2.12
N ILE A 116 -3.28 -5.79 -2.26
CA ILE A 116 -1.99 -5.28 -1.76
C ILE A 116 -2.25 -4.29 -0.64
N VAL A 117 -1.52 -4.42 0.47
CA VAL A 117 -1.69 -3.53 1.63
C VAL A 117 -0.39 -2.92 2.11
N SER A 118 -0.51 -1.77 2.78
CA SER A 118 0.51 -1.21 3.67
C SER A 118 -0.11 -1.19 5.06
N GLU A 119 0.39 -1.79 6.13
CA GLU A 119 1.70 -2.38 6.39
C GLU A 119 1.56 -3.83 6.92
N MET A 120 2.68 -4.47 7.28
CA MET A 120 2.69 -5.77 7.95
C MET A 120 2.24 -5.65 9.42
N THR A 121 1.08 -6.21 9.74
CA THR A 121 0.46 -6.30 11.07
C THR A 121 0.13 -7.77 11.37
N PRO A 122 -0.23 -8.14 12.61
CA PRO A 122 -0.71 -9.50 12.89
C PRO A 122 -1.89 -9.92 12.00
N GLN A 123 -2.77 -8.98 11.66
CA GLN A 123 -3.94 -9.21 10.81
C GLN A 123 -3.55 -9.43 9.35
N SER A 124 -2.68 -8.57 8.78
CA SER A 124 -2.23 -8.77 7.39
C SER A 124 -1.32 -9.99 7.25
N ARG A 125 -0.54 -10.35 8.28
CA ARG A 125 0.18 -11.63 8.36
C ARG A 125 -0.76 -12.82 8.29
N GLY A 126 -1.79 -12.84 9.11
CA GLY A 126 -2.78 -13.93 9.09
C GLY A 126 -3.50 -14.01 7.74
N ALA A 127 -3.89 -12.87 7.17
CA ALA A 127 -4.55 -12.84 5.87
C ALA A 127 -3.63 -13.23 4.70
N LEU A 128 -2.31 -13.03 4.81
CA LEU A 128 -1.34 -13.59 3.86
C LEU A 128 -1.23 -15.11 4.01
N ALA A 129 -1.22 -15.63 5.24
CA ALA A 129 -1.19 -17.08 5.50
C ALA A 129 -2.46 -17.80 5.00
N ASP A 130 -3.60 -17.09 5.01
CA ASP A 130 -4.89 -17.59 4.52
C ASP A 130 -5.10 -17.36 2.99
N ASP A 131 -4.08 -16.90 2.26
CA ASP A 131 -4.15 -16.52 0.83
C ASP A 131 -5.21 -15.44 0.49
N ILE A 132 -5.64 -14.65 1.47
CA ILE A 132 -6.59 -13.55 1.29
C ILE A 132 -5.90 -12.31 0.72
N LEU A 133 -4.66 -12.04 1.15
CA LEU A 133 -3.84 -10.96 0.64
C LEU A 133 -2.78 -11.49 -0.31
N THR A 134 -2.46 -10.73 -1.35
CA THR A 134 -1.41 -11.09 -2.32
C THR A 134 -0.03 -10.62 -1.83
N MET A 135 0.03 -9.43 -1.25
CA MET A 135 1.30 -8.85 -0.78
C MET A 135 1.05 -7.79 0.30
N ALA A 136 1.97 -7.71 1.26
CA ALA A 136 2.09 -6.54 2.13
C ALA A 136 3.44 -5.83 1.90
N VAL A 137 3.41 -4.50 1.82
CA VAL A 137 4.62 -3.68 1.84
C VAL A 137 4.86 -3.23 3.28
N GLY A 138 6.04 -3.53 3.81
CA GLY A 138 6.40 -3.15 5.17
C GLY A 138 7.52 -2.12 5.23
N THR A 139 7.45 -1.28 6.25
CA THR A 139 8.50 -0.34 6.60
C THR A 139 9.46 -1.02 7.57
N PRO A 140 10.79 -1.02 7.32
CA PRO A 140 11.75 -1.72 8.18
C PRO A 140 11.98 -0.94 9.48
N MET A 141 11.06 -1.10 10.45
CA MET A 141 11.00 -0.30 11.67
C MET A 141 12.32 -0.26 12.44
N ARG A 142 13.00 -1.40 12.59
CA ARG A 142 14.30 -1.46 13.29
C ARG A 142 15.33 -0.55 12.63
N ARG A 143 15.47 -0.64 11.30
CA ARG A 143 16.42 0.17 10.54
C ARG A 143 16.00 1.65 10.54
N LEU A 144 14.71 1.94 10.45
CA LEU A 144 14.18 3.31 10.54
C LEU A 144 14.55 3.96 11.87
N CYS A 145 14.29 3.29 12.98
CA CYS A 145 14.64 3.79 14.31
C CYS A 145 16.15 3.99 14.47
N GLN A 146 16.98 3.04 14.00
CA GLN A 146 18.44 3.15 14.06
C GLN A 146 18.95 4.37 13.27
N GLU A 147 18.53 4.53 12.02
CA GLU A 147 18.94 5.66 11.18
C GLU A 147 18.47 7.00 11.75
N LEU A 148 17.25 7.03 12.30
CA LEU A 148 16.71 8.22 12.97
C LEU A 148 17.55 8.64 14.17
N ILE A 149 17.84 7.70 15.08
CA ILE A 149 18.63 7.98 16.29
C ILE A 149 20.04 8.43 15.91
N MET A 150 20.69 7.75 14.96
CA MET A 150 22.02 8.16 14.49
C MET A 150 22.01 9.55 13.84
N ALA A 151 20.97 9.88 13.08
CA ALA A 151 20.83 11.21 12.48
C ALA A 151 20.64 12.30 13.55
N MET A 152 19.85 12.03 14.59
CA MET A 152 19.66 12.94 15.73
C MET A 152 20.96 13.13 16.51
N GLU A 153 21.70 12.06 16.79
CA GLU A 153 22.99 12.11 17.47
C GLU A 153 24.00 12.96 16.69
N ARG A 154 24.09 12.76 15.37
CA ARG A 154 24.95 13.58 14.50
C ARG A 154 24.56 15.05 14.54
N ALA A 155 23.26 15.35 14.49
CA ALA A 155 22.77 16.73 14.54
C ALA A 155 23.11 17.43 15.87
N ILE A 156 23.08 16.70 16.98
CA ILE A 156 23.48 17.23 18.30
C ILE A 156 24.99 17.47 18.36
N LYS A 157 25.80 16.54 17.86
CA LYS A 157 27.26 16.61 17.95
C LYS A 157 27.91 17.58 16.96
N ALA A 158 27.42 17.63 15.73
CA ALA A 158 28.02 18.38 14.63
C ALA A 158 27.21 19.61 14.19
N GLY A 159 26.06 19.86 14.83
CA GLY A 159 25.10 20.87 14.39
C GLY A 159 24.17 20.36 13.28
N VAL A 160 23.10 21.11 13.02
CA VAL A 160 22.15 20.79 11.95
C VAL A 160 22.75 21.19 10.60
N ALA A 161 22.75 20.26 9.64
CA ALA A 161 23.19 20.55 8.28
C ALA A 161 22.36 21.68 7.65
N GLU A 162 23.00 22.58 6.89
CA GLU A 162 22.33 23.71 6.22
C GLU A 162 21.21 23.28 5.26
N SER A 163 21.30 22.08 4.69
CA SER A 163 20.26 21.49 3.86
C SER A 163 19.68 20.22 4.51
N PRO A 164 18.36 20.14 4.74
CA PRO A 164 17.74 18.92 5.23
C PRO A 164 17.77 17.83 4.15
N GLY A 165 18.68 16.86 4.30
CA GLY A 165 18.74 15.69 3.42
C GLY A 165 17.53 14.75 3.53
N GLN A 166 17.37 13.89 2.52
CA GLN A 166 16.42 12.77 2.52
C GLN A 166 17.19 11.45 2.59
N THR A 167 16.81 10.57 3.51
CA THR A 167 17.34 9.21 3.62
C THR A 167 16.21 8.24 3.33
N PHE A 168 16.29 7.58 2.17
CA PHE A 168 15.33 6.55 1.81
C PHE A 168 15.82 5.17 2.23
N LEU A 169 14.96 4.45 2.95
CA LEU A 169 15.17 3.06 3.30
C LEU A 169 14.51 2.16 2.24
N PRO A 170 15.08 0.98 1.95
CA PRO A 170 14.33 -0.05 1.23
C PRO A 170 13.09 -0.44 2.06
N PHE A 171 11.99 -0.73 1.40
CA PHE A 171 10.83 -1.34 2.02
C PHE A 171 10.95 -2.86 1.99
N ASP A 172 10.33 -3.51 2.94
CA ASP A 172 10.20 -4.97 3.00
C ASP A 172 9.01 -5.41 2.14
N ILE A 173 9.13 -6.57 1.51
CA ILE A 173 8.06 -7.21 0.75
C ILE A 173 7.71 -8.52 1.42
N TYR A 174 6.45 -8.65 1.80
CA TYR A 174 5.90 -9.85 2.40
C TYR A 174 4.87 -10.49 1.48
N LEU A 175 5.04 -11.80 1.28
CA LEU A 175 4.23 -12.69 0.47
C LEU A 175 3.85 -13.89 1.36
N PRO A 176 2.83 -14.69 0.98
CA PRO A 176 2.42 -15.86 1.77
C PRO A 176 3.57 -16.80 2.15
N GLU A 177 4.58 -16.93 1.28
CA GLU A 177 5.69 -17.87 1.44
C GLU A 177 6.90 -17.32 2.24
N ASN A 178 6.88 -16.06 2.69
CA ASN A 178 8.01 -15.47 3.43
C ASN A 178 7.62 -14.74 4.71
N ILE A 179 6.39 -14.95 5.20
CA ILE A 179 5.92 -14.41 6.48
C ILE A 179 6.50 -15.17 7.67
#